data_AF-A0A4S2R0T0-F1
#
_entry.id   AF-A0A4S2R0T0-F1
#
_cell.length_a   1.000
_cell.length_b   1.000
_cell.length_c   1.000
_cell.angle_alpha   90.00
_cell.angle_beta   90.00
_cell.angle_gamma   90.00
#
_symmetry.space_group_name_H-M   'P 1'
#
loop_
_entity.id
_entity.type
_entity.pdbx_description
1 polymer ?
#
loop_
_entity_poly.entity_id
_entity_poly.type
_entity_poly.pdbx_seq_one_letter_code
_entity_poly.pdbx_strand_id
1 'polypeptide(L)'
;MAKTGTTTQGLRSAIERSGYYPALVAEAVEAAVGGEPVSSYLVHQETTFDSNEIRRHVTVLVLTGTRFLVSHTDEQPADGTSASPYATTSTESVKLERIASVVLSRVVADPESYTPGTLPREVVLTIGWGAVSRIDLEPAACGDPNCEADHGYTGSTTADDLSLRVSEAGDGPETVRQALAFAQALSEATAAARPGAHR
;
A
#
# COMPACT_ATOMS: atom_id res chain seq x y z
N MET A 1 -21.76 -2.82 16.23
CA MET A 1 -21.10 -4.06 16.66
C MET A 1 -21.15 -5.16 15.59
N ALA A 2 -22.30 -5.45 14.95
CA ALA A 2 -22.38 -6.51 13.93
C ALA A 2 -21.46 -6.30 12.69
N LYS A 3 -21.39 -5.07 12.14
CA LYS A 3 -20.57 -4.75 10.94
C LYS A 3 -19.07 -5.01 11.16
N THR A 4 -18.54 -4.67 12.33
CA THR A 4 -17.13 -4.87 12.69
C THR A 4 -16.74 -6.35 12.80
N GLY A 5 -17.60 -7.18 13.40
CA GLY A 5 -17.36 -8.62 13.52
C GLY A 5 -17.30 -9.29 12.15
N THR A 6 -18.21 -8.91 11.25
CA THR A 6 -18.20 -9.39 9.85
C THR A 6 -16.96 -8.95 9.09
N THR A 7 -16.48 -7.71 9.28
CA THR A 7 -15.26 -7.23 8.61
C THR A 7 -14.01 -7.94 9.12
N THR A 8 -13.91 -8.21 10.43
CA THR A 8 -12.77 -8.93 11.02
C THR A 8 -12.73 -10.39 10.54
N GLN A 9 -13.89 -11.06 10.50
CA GLN A 9 -14.00 -12.40 9.94
C GLN A 9 -13.67 -12.41 8.43
N GLY A 10 -14.14 -11.39 7.70
CA GLY A 10 -13.83 -11.20 6.28
C GLY A 10 -12.34 -11.05 6.01
N LEU A 11 -11.63 -10.26 6.84
CA LEU A 11 -10.19 -10.08 6.78
C LEU A 11 -9.46 -11.41 6.95
N ARG A 12 -9.79 -12.19 7.99
CA ARG A 12 -9.18 -13.49 8.24
C ARG A 12 -9.39 -14.44 7.07
N SER A 13 -10.61 -14.54 6.56
CA SER A 13 -10.89 -15.35 5.38
C SER A 13 -10.18 -14.86 4.11
N ALA A 14 -9.93 -13.54 3.97
CA ALA A 14 -9.16 -13.01 2.86
C ALA A 14 -7.67 -13.38 2.97
N ILE A 15 -7.10 -13.33 4.17
CA ILE A 15 -5.73 -13.80 4.45
C ILE A 15 -5.64 -15.31 4.15
N GLU A 16 -6.59 -16.12 4.60
CA GLU A 16 -6.63 -17.56 4.30
C GLU A 16 -6.67 -17.84 2.80
N ARG A 17 -7.48 -17.10 2.04
CA ARG A 17 -7.57 -17.23 0.57
C ARG A 17 -6.29 -16.84 -0.17
N SER A 18 -5.44 -15.98 0.41
CA SER A 18 -4.14 -15.67 -0.19
C SER A 18 -3.19 -16.87 -0.20
N GLY A 19 -3.37 -17.83 0.71
CA GLY A 19 -2.54 -19.04 0.78
C GLY A 19 -1.07 -18.80 1.13
N TYR A 20 -0.66 -17.57 1.43
CA TYR A 20 0.73 -17.20 1.69
C TYR A 20 0.98 -17.04 3.20
N TYR A 21 1.48 -18.10 3.85
CA TYR A 21 1.69 -18.20 5.30
C TYR A 21 0.53 -17.63 6.14
N PRO A 22 -0.73 -18.08 5.92
CA PRO A 22 -1.91 -17.39 6.44
C PRO A 22 -1.95 -17.28 7.97
N ALA A 23 -1.40 -18.27 8.70
CA ALA A 23 -1.30 -18.21 10.16
C ALA A 23 -0.35 -17.11 10.64
N LEU A 24 0.85 -17.02 10.03
CA LEU A 24 1.86 -15.99 10.34
C LEU A 24 1.33 -14.59 10.03
N VAL A 25 0.71 -14.44 8.85
CA VAL A 25 0.16 -13.15 8.41
C VAL A 25 -1.00 -12.73 9.31
N ALA A 26 -1.92 -13.64 9.63
CA ALA A 26 -3.05 -13.34 10.52
C ALA A 26 -2.57 -12.95 11.92
N GLU A 27 -1.61 -13.67 12.49
CA GLU A 27 -1.04 -13.37 13.81
C GLU A 27 -0.43 -11.96 13.86
N ALA A 28 0.40 -11.61 12.86
CA ALA A 28 1.02 -10.31 12.79
C ALA A 28 0.00 -9.17 12.62
N VAL A 29 -1.00 -9.36 11.76
CA VAL A 29 -2.06 -8.37 11.52
C VAL A 29 -2.94 -8.20 12.76
N GLU A 30 -3.35 -9.30 13.40
CA GLU A 30 -4.17 -9.26 14.62
C GLU A 30 -3.41 -8.55 15.77
N ALA A 31 -2.12 -8.83 15.94
CA ALA A 31 -1.27 -8.15 16.92
C ALA A 31 -1.14 -6.65 16.63
N ALA A 32 -0.96 -6.26 15.36
CA ALA A 32 -0.81 -4.85 14.97
C ALA A 32 -2.13 -4.05 15.10
N VAL A 33 -3.27 -4.65 14.73
CA VAL A 33 -4.61 -4.07 14.90
C VAL A 33 -4.95 -3.91 16.39
N GLY A 34 -4.60 -4.89 17.22
CA GLY A 34 -4.92 -4.90 18.63
C GLY A 34 -6.44 -4.95 18.88
N GLY A 35 -6.93 -4.16 19.82
CA GLY A 35 -8.35 -4.13 20.20
C GLY A 35 -9.25 -3.29 19.30
N GLU A 36 -8.73 -2.70 18.22
CA GLU A 36 -9.50 -1.77 17.39
C GLU A 36 -10.42 -2.48 16.39
N PRO A 37 -11.63 -1.93 16.15
CA PRO A 37 -12.51 -2.44 15.12
C PRO A 37 -11.93 -2.19 13.72
N VAL A 38 -11.82 -3.24 12.91
CA VAL A 38 -11.50 -3.11 11.48
C VAL A 38 -12.70 -2.53 10.73
N SER A 39 -12.50 -1.43 10.02
CA SER A 39 -13.53 -0.77 9.20
C SER A 39 -13.42 -1.12 7.71
N SER A 40 -12.21 -1.32 7.20
CA SER A 40 -11.97 -1.77 5.83
C SER A 40 -10.63 -2.51 5.74
N TYR A 41 -10.47 -3.37 4.74
CA TYR A 41 -9.21 -4.07 4.50
C TYR A 41 -9.02 -4.38 3.01
N LEU A 42 -7.76 -4.66 2.64
CA LEU A 42 -7.38 -5.23 1.36
C LEU A 42 -6.24 -6.23 1.60
N VAL A 43 -6.37 -7.45 1.08
CA VAL A 43 -5.30 -8.44 1.06
C VAL A 43 -4.89 -8.63 -0.39
N HIS A 44 -3.63 -8.33 -0.70
CA HIS A 44 -3.10 -8.42 -2.04
C HIS A 44 -1.82 -9.25 -2.02
N GLN A 45 -1.81 -10.32 -2.82
CA GLN A 45 -0.63 -11.14 -3.01
C GLN A 45 -0.01 -10.76 -4.35
N GLU A 46 1.22 -10.29 -4.31
CA GLU A 46 1.98 -9.96 -5.50
C GLU A 46 2.97 -11.09 -5.79
N THR A 47 3.13 -11.38 -7.08
CA THR A 47 4.21 -12.24 -7.57
C THR A 47 5.09 -11.40 -8.46
N THR A 48 6.22 -10.95 -7.93
CA THR A 48 7.20 -10.19 -8.68
C THR A 48 8.18 -11.15 -9.35
N PHE A 49 8.35 -10.99 -10.65
CA PHE A 49 9.39 -11.68 -11.42
C PHE A 49 10.56 -10.71 -11.55
N ASP A 50 11.63 -10.94 -10.81
CA ASP A 50 12.93 -10.33 -11.11
C ASP A 50 13.72 -11.31 -12.00
N SER A 51 14.63 -10.78 -12.80
CA SER A 51 15.53 -11.45 -13.73
C SER A 51 16.21 -12.72 -13.20
N ASN A 52 16.30 -12.90 -11.88
CA ASN A 52 16.85 -14.11 -11.26
C ASN A 52 15.91 -14.85 -10.28
N GLU A 53 14.81 -14.27 -9.79
CA GLU A 53 14.00 -14.87 -8.71
C GLU A 53 12.50 -14.51 -8.79
N ILE A 54 11.66 -15.46 -8.42
CA ILE A 54 10.22 -15.24 -8.21
C ILE A 54 10.03 -14.90 -6.74
N ARG A 55 9.68 -13.63 -6.44
CA ARG A 55 9.33 -13.21 -5.08
C ARG A 55 7.82 -13.19 -4.95
N ARG A 56 7.30 -14.05 -4.08
CA ARG A 56 5.91 -13.97 -3.63
C ARG A 56 5.93 -13.16 -2.34
N HIS A 57 5.03 -12.20 -2.24
CA HIS A 57 4.80 -11.50 -0.99
C HIS A 57 3.32 -11.18 -0.86
N VAL A 58 2.88 -10.92 0.36
CA VAL A 58 1.52 -10.48 0.63
C VAL A 58 1.55 -9.16 1.38
N THR A 59 0.76 -8.22 0.87
CA THR A 59 0.50 -6.93 1.49
C THR A 59 -0.93 -6.93 2.00
N VAL A 60 -1.09 -6.72 3.31
CA VAL A 60 -2.39 -6.57 3.97
C VAL A 60 -2.53 -5.13 4.43
N LEU A 61 -3.54 -4.46 3.89
CA LEU A 61 -3.92 -3.11 4.28
C LEU A 61 -5.12 -3.19 5.21
N VAL A 62 -5.05 -2.50 6.34
CA VAL A 62 -6.14 -2.46 7.31
C VAL A 62 -6.43 -1.02 7.71
N LEU A 63 -7.70 -0.64 7.68
CA LEU A 63 -8.19 0.63 8.18
C LEU A 63 -8.97 0.39 9.47
N THR A 64 -8.64 1.14 10.51
CA THR A 64 -9.43 1.25 11.75
C THR A 64 -10.03 2.65 11.87
N GLY A 65 -10.74 2.90 12.97
CA GLY A 65 -11.26 4.23 13.27
C GLY A 65 -10.20 5.30 13.56
N THR A 66 -8.93 4.92 13.80
CA THR A 66 -7.88 5.87 14.24
C THR A 66 -6.61 5.82 13.40
N ARG A 67 -6.37 4.74 12.67
CA ARG A 67 -5.12 4.51 11.94
C ARG A 67 -5.30 3.62 10.71
N PHE A 68 -4.37 3.78 9.80
CA PHE A 68 -4.10 2.91 8.68
C PHE A 68 -2.92 2.00 9.05
N LEU A 69 -3.01 0.73 8.70
CA LEU A 69 -2.00 -0.29 8.98
C LEU A 69 -1.61 -0.97 7.67
N VAL A 70 -0.30 -1.19 7.52
CA VAL A 70 0.27 -2.00 6.45
C VAL A 70 0.97 -3.18 7.10
N SER A 71 0.67 -4.39 6.65
CA SER A 71 1.46 -5.58 6.97
C SER A 71 2.02 -6.13 5.68
N HIS A 72 3.31 -6.36 5.63
CA HIS A 72 3.99 -6.95 4.49
C HIS A 72 4.71 -8.21 4.94
N THR A 73 4.48 -9.33 4.26
CA THR A 73 5.19 -10.57 4.50
C THR A 73 5.83 -11.05 3.20
N ASP A 74 7.14 -11.24 3.24
CA ASP A 74 7.96 -11.77 2.16
C ASP A 74 8.79 -12.96 2.64
N GLU A 75 9.17 -13.83 1.71
CA GLU A 75 10.06 -14.96 1.95
C GLU A 75 11.41 -14.70 1.29
N GLN A 76 12.46 -14.98 2.05
CA GLN A 76 13.83 -14.91 1.63
C GLN A 76 14.38 -16.34 1.50
N PRO A 77 15.14 -16.65 0.43
CA PRO A 77 15.86 -17.91 0.36
C PRO A 77 16.93 -17.97 1.47
N ALA A 78 17.50 -19.17 1.68
CA ALA A 78 18.66 -19.31 2.56
C ALA A 78 19.81 -18.40 2.06
N ASP A 79 20.52 -17.77 2.99
CA ASP A 79 21.60 -16.83 2.72
C ASP A 79 22.74 -16.98 3.74
N GLY A 80 23.70 -16.06 3.74
CA GLY A 80 24.83 -16.08 4.69
C GLY A 80 24.44 -15.89 6.16
N THR A 81 23.20 -15.48 6.44
CA THR A 81 22.66 -15.23 7.78
C THR A 81 21.74 -16.34 8.26
N SER A 82 21.09 -17.05 7.33
CA SER A 82 20.22 -18.19 7.62
C SER A 82 20.43 -19.36 6.65
N ALA A 83 20.72 -20.54 7.19
CA ALA A 83 20.90 -21.77 6.41
C ALA A 83 19.58 -22.34 5.84
N SER A 84 18.44 -21.75 6.15
CA SER A 84 17.12 -22.15 5.64
C SER A 84 16.33 -20.93 5.18
N PRO A 85 15.40 -21.08 4.22
CA PRO A 85 14.48 -20.01 3.88
C PRO A 85 13.76 -19.50 5.11
N TYR A 86 13.53 -18.20 5.16
CA TYR A 86 12.84 -17.54 6.26
C TYR A 86 11.83 -16.55 5.70
N ALA A 87 10.83 -16.21 6.51
CA ALA A 87 9.86 -15.18 6.18
C ALA A 87 10.08 -13.99 7.10
N THR A 88 9.97 -12.79 6.54
CA THR A 88 9.98 -11.54 7.30
C THR A 88 8.59 -10.94 7.24
N THR A 89 8.04 -10.57 8.40
CA THR A 89 6.78 -9.83 8.46
C THR A 89 7.01 -8.48 9.12
N SER A 90 6.75 -7.42 8.38
CA SER A 90 6.82 -6.04 8.86
C SER A 90 5.42 -5.46 8.99
N THR A 91 5.14 -4.75 10.07
CA THR A 91 3.89 -4.01 10.26
C THR A 91 4.18 -2.55 10.53
N GLU A 92 3.44 -1.68 9.86
CA GLU A 92 3.52 -0.23 10.03
C GLU A 92 2.15 0.32 10.42
N SER A 93 2.12 1.27 11.35
CA SER A 93 0.91 1.91 11.83
C SER A 93 0.97 3.42 11.68
N VAL A 94 0.10 3.94 10.82
CA VAL A 94 0.06 5.34 10.40
C VAL A 94 -1.23 5.96 10.92
N LYS A 95 -1.11 7.01 11.75
CA LYS A 95 -2.29 7.79 12.17
C LYS A 95 -2.97 8.40 10.94
N LEU A 96 -4.30 8.43 10.92
CA LEU A 96 -5.05 8.98 9.77
C LEU A 96 -4.69 10.44 9.48
N GLU A 97 -4.44 11.24 10.52
CA GLU A 97 -4.02 12.65 10.41
C GLU A 97 -2.64 12.85 9.77
N ARG A 98 -1.83 11.80 9.64
CA ARG A 98 -0.50 11.84 9.00
C ARG A 98 -0.51 11.41 7.53
N ILE A 99 -1.62 10.86 7.05
CA ILE A 99 -1.73 10.53 5.62
C ILE A 99 -1.87 11.84 4.85
N ALA A 100 -0.82 12.18 4.11
CA ALA A 100 -0.75 13.41 3.34
C ALA A 100 -1.55 13.30 2.04
N SER A 101 -1.56 12.12 1.40
CA SER A 101 -2.27 11.91 0.14
C SER A 101 -2.75 10.47 -0.05
N VAL A 102 -3.92 10.34 -0.67
CA VAL A 102 -4.45 9.08 -1.20
C VAL A 102 -4.77 9.31 -2.68
N VAL A 103 -3.99 8.71 -3.57
CA VAL A 103 -4.13 8.83 -5.02
C VAL A 103 -4.63 7.50 -5.57
N LEU A 104 -5.69 7.56 -6.40
CA LEU A 104 -6.26 6.37 -7.03
C LEU A 104 -6.40 6.59 -8.53
N SER A 105 -5.52 5.93 -9.29
CA SER A 105 -5.55 5.90 -10.75
C SER A 105 -6.36 4.70 -11.23
N ARG A 106 -7.13 4.88 -12.31
CA ARG A 106 -7.98 3.83 -12.91
C ARG A 106 -7.71 3.73 -14.40
N VAL A 107 -7.56 2.52 -14.91
CA VAL A 107 -7.42 2.24 -16.34
C VAL A 107 -8.71 1.59 -16.83
N VAL A 108 -9.39 2.24 -17.78
CA VAL A 108 -10.61 1.75 -18.41
C VAL A 108 -10.29 1.44 -19.87
N ALA A 109 -10.77 0.30 -20.39
CA ALA A 109 -10.71 0.02 -21.81
C ALA A 109 -11.86 0.69 -22.55
N ASP A 110 -11.58 1.15 -23.76
CA ASP A 110 -12.59 1.73 -24.67
C ASP A 110 -13.46 2.81 -23.99
N PRO A 111 -12.87 3.96 -23.60
CA PRO A 111 -13.56 4.97 -22.81
C PRO A 111 -14.80 5.56 -23.50
N GLU A 112 -14.89 5.49 -24.83
CA GLU A 112 -16.05 5.97 -25.59
C GLU A 112 -17.32 5.13 -25.36
N SER A 113 -17.18 3.86 -24.97
CA SER A 113 -18.30 2.95 -24.67
C SER A 113 -18.54 2.76 -23.17
N TYR A 114 -17.88 3.55 -22.32
CA TYR A 114 -17.97 3.40 -20.87
C TYR A 114 -19.40 3.51 -20.34
N THR A 115 -19.80 2.52 -19.53
CA THR A 115 -21.05 2.57 -18.76
C THR A 115 -20.76 2.71 -17.27
N PRO A 116 -21.45 3.61 -16.54
CA PRO A 116 -21.28 3.75 -15.09
C PRO A 116 -21.41 2.42 -14.35
N GLY A 117 -20.48 2.17 -13.43
CA GLY A 117 -20.39 0.90 -12.70
C GLY A 117 -19.53 -0.16 -13.38
N THR A 118 -19.07 0.05 -14.62
CA THR A 118 -18.05 -0.81 -15.23
C THR A 118 -16.76 -0.75 -14.41
N LEU A 119 -16.22 -1.92 -14.09
CA LEU A 119 -14.95 -2.02 -13.36
C LEU A 119 -13.78 -1.59 -14.24
N PRO A 120 -12.81 -0.86 -13.68
CA PRO A 120 -11.57 -0.60 -14.38
C PRO A 120 -10.80 -1.91 -14.55
N ARG A 121 -10.06 -2.01 -15.65
CA ARG A 121 -9.15 -3.13 -15.91
C ARG A 121 -7.99 -3.15 -14.92
N GLU A 122 -7.63 -1.99 -14.40
CA GLU A 122 -6.55 -1.83 -13.45
C GLU A 122 -6.78 -0.62 -12.57
N VAL A 123 -6.34 -0.74 -11.31
CA VAL A 123 -6.27 0.34 -10.35
C VAL A 123 -4.88 0.42 -9.76
N VAL A 124 -4.38 1.63 -9.57
CA VAL A 124 -3.15 1.90 -8.82
C VAL A 124 -3.52 2.80 -7.66
N LEU A 125 -3.35 2.28 -6.44
CA LEU A 125 -3.55 2.99 -5.18
C LEU A 125 -2.19 3.40 -4.64
N THR A 126 -1.95 4.72 -4.54
CA THR A 126 -0.76 5.28 -3.91
C THR A 126 -1.16 6.04 -2.65
N ILE A 127 -0.53 5.71 -1.53
CA ILE A 127 -0.80 6.34 -0.23
C ILE A 127 0.52 6.91 0.28
N GLY A 128 0.53 8.22 0.53
CA GLY A 128 1.71 8.93 1.01
C GLY A 128 1.51 9.48 2.41
N TRP A 129 2.44 9.17 3.31
CA TRP A 129 2.49 9.70 4.68
C TRP A 129 3.88 10.19 5.11
N GLY A 130 4.86 10.11 4.21
CA GLY A 130 6.14 10.82 4.35
C GLY A 130 6.93 10.47 5.62
N ALA A 131 6.86 9.22 6.09
CA ALA A 131 7.63 8.77 7.25
C ALA A 131 9.14 8.90 7.01
N VAL A 132 9.59 8.68 5.78
CA VAL A 132 10.95 8.93 5.31
C VAL A 132 10.87 9.57 3.92
N SER A 133 11.74 10.55 3.65
CA SER A 133 11.91 11.13 2.33
C SER A 133 13.36 10.98 1.91
N ARG A 134 13.62 10.38 0.76
CA ARG A 134 14.97 10.37 0.17
C ARG A 134 15.14 11.65 -0.63
N ILE A 135 16.20 12.39 -0.31
CA ILE A 135 16.58 13.61 -1.02
C ILE A 135 17.83 13.28 -1.81
N ASP A 136 17.71 13.22 -3.14
CA ASP A 136 18.85 13.12 -4.05
C ASP A 136 19.18 14.53 -4.55
N LEU A 137 20.42 14.98 -4.30
CA LEU A 137 20.93 16.29 -4.66
C LEU A 137 22.07 16.16 -5.66
N GLU A 138 22.05 17.00 -6.69
CA GLU A 138 23.14 17.16 -7.65
C GLU A 138 23.47 18.65 -7.85
N PRO A 139 24.72 18.99 -8.22
CA PRO A 139 25.05 20.37 -8.56
C PRO A 139 24.15 20.87 -9.69
N ALA A 140 23.51 22.02 -9.48
CA ALA A 140 22.71 22.63 -10.52
C ALA A 140 23.64 23.11 -11.65
N ALA A 141 23.27 22.83 -12.89
CA ALA A 141 23.96 23.32 -14.09
C ALA A 141 23.04 24.24 -14.89
N CYS A 142 23.62 25.19 -15.63
CA CYS A 142 22.90 25.96 -16.63
C CYS A 142 23.28 25.50 -18.05
N GLY A 143 22.47 25.88 -19.04
CA GLY A 143 22.69 25.48 -20.44
C GLY A 143 23.90 26.13 -21.12
N ASP A 144 24.67 26.97 -20.42
CA ASP A 144 25.86 27.62 -20.94
C ASP A 144 27.12 26.78 -20.60
N PRO A 145 27.80 26.20 -21.61
CA PRO A 145 28.99 25.38 -21.39
C PRO A 145 30.21 26.16 -20.86
N ASN A 146 30.17 27.50 -20.87
CA ASN A 146 31.25 28.35 -20.37
C ASN A 146 30.93 29.01 -19.01
N CYS A 147 29.82 28.65 -18.38
CA CYS A 147 29.43 29.24 -17.11
C CYS A 147 30.17 28.57 -15.94
N GLU A 148 31.01 29.34 -15.22
CA GLU A 148 31.73 28.91 -14.02
C GLU A 148 31.03 29.32 -12.71
N ALA A 149 29.79 29.82 -12.79
CA ALA A 149 29.04 30.28 -11.62
C ALA A 149 28.55 29.08 -10.79
N ASP A 150 28.61 29.20 -9.46
CA ASP A 150 27.97 28.27 -8.55
C ASP A 150 26.46 28.50 -8.56
N HIS A 151 25.71 27.54 -9.10
CA HIS A 151 24.25 27.57 -9.19
C HIS A 151 23.58 26.83 -8.02
N GLY A 152 24.34 26.39 -7.03
CA GLY A 152 23.87 25.62 -5.90
C GLY A 152 23.53 24.18 -6.30
N TYR A 153 22.57 23.58 -5.60
CA TYR A 153 22.12 22.21 -5.82
C TYR A 153 20.67 22.21 -6.31
N THR A 154 20.39 21.34 -7.28
CA THR A 154 19.02 20.90 -7.59
C THR A 154 18.82 19.53 -6.98
N GLY A 155 17.57 19.16 -6.70
CA GLY A 155 17.29 17.85 -6.15
C GLY A 155 15.86 17.40 -6.36
N SER A 156 15.68 16.09 -6.28
CA SER A 156 14.36 15.45 -6.23
C SER A 156 14.14 14.87 -4.85
N THR A 157 12.93 15.02 -4.34
CA THR A 157 12.48 14.31 -3.14
C THR A 157 11.54 13.20 -3.55
N THR A 158 11.82 11.98 -3.12
CA THR A 158 10.87 10.87 -3.16
C THR A 158 10.38 10.62 -1.75
N ALA A 159 9.06 10.60 -1.57
CA ALA A 159 8.45 10.19 -0.32
C ALA A 159 8.35 8.66 -0.31
N ASP A 160 8.51 8.05 0.86
CA ASP A 160 8.06 6.68 1.08
C ASP A 160 6.53 6.67 0.95
N ASP A 161 6.09 6.23 -0.23
CA ASP A 161 4.70 6.01 -0.56
C ASP A 161 4.47 4.51 -0.73
N LEU A 162 3.37 4.00 -0.18
CA LEU A 162 2.90 2.68 -0.57
C LEU A 162 2.20 2.82 -1.92
N SER A 163 2.65 2.08 -2.93
CA SER A 163 1.97 1.95 -4.21
C SER A 163 1.57 0.51 -4.46
N LEU A 164 0.28 0.28 -4.68
CA LEU A 164 -0.31 -1.04 -4.90
C LEU A 164 -1.09 -1.04 -6.21
N ARG A 165 -0.77 -1.99 -7.10
CA ARG A 165 -1.39 -2.14 -8.42
C ARG A 165 -2.20 -3.43 -8.46
N VAL A 166 -3.49 -3.30 -8.75
CA VAL A 166 -4.41 -4.44 -8.89
C VAL A 166 -5.02 -4.40 -10.27
N SER A 167 -4.98 -5.52 -10.97
CA SER A 167 -5.54 -5.68 -12.30
C SER A 167 -6.61 -6.76 -12.32
N GLU A 168 -7.64 -6.58 -13.15
CA GLU A 168 -8.67 -7.60 -13.35
C GLU A 168 -8.07 -8.87 -13.94
N ALA A 169 -7.12 -8.74 -14.86
CA ALA A 169 -6.51 -9.86 -15.56
C ALA A 169 -5.58 -10.70 -14.66
N GLY A 170 -4.85 -10.05 -13.74
CA GLY A 170 -3.93 -10.73 -12.82
C GLY A 170 -4.61 -11.19 -11.53
N ASP A 171 -5.45 -10.33 -10.95
CA ASP A 171 -5.94 -10.48 -9.57
C ASP A 171 -7.45 -10.78 -9.49
N GLY A 172 -8.13 -10.68 -10.63
CA GLY A 172 -9.56 -10.88 -10.74
C GLY A 172 -10.40 -9.64 -10.39
N PRO A 173 -11.66 -9.61 -10.86
CA PRO A 173 -12.54 -8.46 -10.70
C PRO A 173 -12.95 -8.20 -9.25
N GLU A 174 -12.91 -9.20 -8.38
CA GLU A 174 -13.23 -9.04 -6.97
C GLU A 174 -12.15 -8.28 -6.21
N THR A 175 -10.87 -8.55 -6.50
CA THR A 175 -9.75 -7.82 -5.90
C THR A 175 -9.76 -6.36 -6.34
N VAL A 176 -10.09 -6.09 -7.61
CA VAL A 176 -10.30 -4.72 -8.11
C VAL A 176 -11.42 -4.00 -7.34
N ARG A 177 -12.56 -4.67 -7.12
CA ARG A 177 -13.66 -4.11 -6.30
C ARG A 177 -13.22 -3.80 -4.87
N GLN A 178 -12.51 -4.72 -4.24
CA GLN A 178 -12.01 -4.53 -2.88
C GLN A 178 -11.00 -3.39 -2.80
N ALA A 179 -10.09 -3.26 -3.77
CA ALA A 179 -9.14 -2.15 -3.84
C ALA A 179 -9.86 -0.79 -3.99
N LEU A 180 -10.87 -0.71 -4.85
CA LEU A 180 -11.71 0.49 -5.00
C LEU A 180 -12.45 0.84 -3.69
N ALA A 181 -13.05 -0.16 -3.04
CA ALA A 181 -13.78 0.03 -1.78
C ALA A 181 -12.85 0.44 -0.63
N PHE A 182 -11.65 -0.14 -0.56
CA PHE A 182 -10.63 0.20 0.43
C PHE A 182 -10.14 1.64 0.22
N ALA A 183 -9.78 2.00 -1.01
CA ALA A 183 -9.32 3.35 -1.34
C ALA A 183 -10.38 4.42 -1.04
N GLN A 184 -11.66 4.13 -1.33
CA GLN A 184 -12.76 5.02 -0.94
C GLN A 184 -12.86 5.17 0.58
N ALA A 185 -12.88 4.06 1.32
CA ALA A 185 -12.97 4.10 2.79
C ALA A 185 -11.80 4.86 3.42
N LEU A 186 -10.58 4.67 2.89
CA LEU A 186 -9.39 5.39 3.35
C LEU A 186 -9.50 6.90 3.09
N SER A 187 -9.91 7.28 1.88
CA SER A 187 -10.10 8.70 1.50
C SER A 187 -11.16 9.39 2.37
N GLU A 188 -12.28 8.72 2.65
CA GLU A 188 -13.31 9.24 3.56
C GLU A 188 -12.78 9.41 4.99
N ALA A 189 -11.99 8.43 5.48
CA ALA A 189 -11.43 8.46 6.82
C ALA A 189 -10.37 9.56 7.00
N THR A 190 -9.52 9.79 6.00
CA THR A 190 -8.49 10.84 6.04
C THR A 190 -9.11 12.23 5.94
N ALA A 191 -10.17 12.41 5.14
CA ALA A 191 -10.91 13.67 5.09
C ALA A 191 -11.62 14.00 6.43
N ALA A 192 -12.11 12.98 7.15
CA ALA A 192 -12.75 13.15 8.45
C ALA A 192 -11.75 13.40 9.59
N ALA A 193 -10.52 12.90 9.46
CA ALA A 193 -9.44 13.12 10.41
C ALA A 193 -8.97 14.58 10.32
N ARG A 194 -9.64 15.48 11.05
CA ARG A 194 -9.20 16.88 11.16
C ARG A 194 -7.76 16.91 11.69
N PRO A 195 -6.83 17.63 11.06
CA PRO A 195 -5.53 17.88 11.68
C PRO A 195 -5.80 18.53 13.04
N GLY A 196 -5.27 17.95 14.11
CA GLY A 196 -5.35 18.52 15.44
C GLY A 196 -4.93 19.99 15.36
N ALA A 197 -5.83 20.89 15.76
CA ALA A 197 -5.48 22.29 15.94
C ALA A 197 -4.34 22.32 16.97
N HIS A 198 -3.11 22.48 16.50
CA HIS A 198 -1.96 22.70 17.35
C HIS A 198 -2.26 23.91 18.24
N ARG A 199 -2.50 23.65 19.52
CA ARG A 199 -2.46 24.65 20.60
C ARG A 199 -1.09 24.59 21.26
#